data_AF-A0A151GU55-F1
#
_entry.id   AF-A0A151GU55-F1
#
_cell.length_a   1.000
_cell.length_b   1.000
_cell.length_c   1.000
_cell.angle_alpha   90.00
_cell.angle_beta   90.00
_cell.angle_gamma   90.00
#
_symmetry.space_group_name_H-M   'P 1'
#
loop_
_entity.id
_entity.type
_entity.pdbx_description
1 polymer ?
#
loop_
_entity_poly.entity_id
_entity_poly.type
_entity_poly.pdbx_seq_one_letter_code
_entity_poly.pdbx_strand_id
1 'polypeptide(L)'
;MGGQPSKSGVAGEDEKAISQRLRSMGFPEEYDDVQGGMGSEKGGGRRPRRDAEPLPLDAVALLPSCILKDAKNRLALAALSTADPRQALKSIPAQLTNQQVFNIKIPFEGAPIANQRSSGRCWLFASTNVFRVALMKKYRLDSFELSQAYLFYWDKLEKANWFLEQAIDTADEELEGRLVQTLMSDPSSDGGQWDMVYNLVDKYGLVPQALYPDSWNAMNSGMLNIIVKNKLREFGLKLRKMAREGDQLPPAAFSGTKIIMLREIQQILTLLLGPPPNPMHEFMWQYNDKDGKAQELTTTPRQFAKNIASPEFRISSAVIESMVSLVHDPRHEPLSRLTVSRLGNIVGGRGISYINVDMDTLKSTCVKMIKAGLPIFFGCDVGKFSDQASGIMDTELFNYDIGLDTGLLGMTKAQRLRTGESQMTHAMVLTAVHVDEETGKPVRWRVQNSWGTAPGDKGWFVMSDAWADEFVYQAVVDPRFCSKEVRDVLKKEPIVLPLWDPMGALA
;
A
#
# COMPACT_ATOMS: atom_id res chain seq x y z
N MET A 1 -1.89 38.62 69.77
CA MET A 1 -2.24 37.18 69.71
C MET A 1 -2.61 36.90 68.25
N GLY A 2 -1.96 36.09 67.43
CA GLY A 2 -1.09 34.93 67.65
C GLY A 2 -1.68 33.73 66.88
N GLY A 3 -1.05 33.32 65.77
CA GLY A 3 -1.28 32.06 65.02
C GLY A 3 -2.22 32.18 63.80
N GLN A 4 -2.00 31.56 62.64
CA GLN A 4 -0.94 30.72 62.06
C GLN A 4 -1.23 30.65 60.54
N PRO A 5 -0.24 30.59 59.64
CA PRO A 5 -0.49 30.36 58.22
C PRO A 5 -0.76 28.87 57.97
N SER A 6 -1.86 28.52 57.30
CA SER A 6 -2.14 27.14 56.89
C SER A 6 -1.19 26.74 55.77
N LYS A 7 -0.29 25.81 56.11
CA LYS A 7 0.65 25.17 55.18
C LYS A 7 -0.12 24.38 54.11
N SER A 8 0.13 24.68 52.85
CA SER A 8 -0.20 23.85 51.67
C SER A 8 0.74 22.64 51.54
N GLY A 9 1.00 21.92 52.63
CA GLY A 9 2.05 20.90 52.72
C GLY A 9 1.69 19.49 52.22
N VAL A 10 0.41 19.21 51.98
CA VAL A 10 -0.03 17.81 51.80
C VAL A 10 0.19 17.29 50.37
N ALA A 11 0.19 18.16 49.35
CA ALA A 11 0.36 17.71 47.96
C ALA A 11 1.80 17.28 47.63
N GLY A 12 2.81 17.93 48.22
CA GLY A 12 4.23 17.69 47.92
C GLY A 12 4.88 16.55 48.72
N GLU A 13 4.31 16.16 49.87
CA GLU A 13 4.81 15.05 50.68
C GLU A 13 4.46 13.68 50.06
N ASP A 14 3.25 13.54 49.49
CA ASP A 14 2.83 12.32 48.79
C ASP A 14 3.58 12.12 47.47
N GLU A 15 3.95 13.19 46.77
CA GLU A 15 4.67 13.11 45.50
C GLU A 15 6.11 12.61 45.71
N LYS A 16 6.80 13.14 46.72
CA LYS A 16 8.12 12.65 47.13
C LYS A 16 8.08 11.20 47.61
N ALA A 17 7.08 10.82 48.39
CA ALA A 17 6.95 9.45 48.90
C ALA A 17 6.68 8.44 47.78
N ILE A 18 5.87 8.81 46.79
CA ILE A 18 5.56 7.97 45.63
C ILE A 18 6.75 7.91 44.67
N SER A 19 7.38 9.04 44.34
CA SER A 19 8.62 9.04 43.53
C SER A 19 9.74 8.28 44.23
N GLN A 20 9.87 8.37 45.56
CA GLN A 20 10.81 7.54 46.32
C GLN A 20 10.44 6.06 46.27
N ARG A 21 9.15 5.70 46.31
CA ARG A 21 8.69 4.30 46.13
C ARG A 21 9.01 3.78 44.73
N LEU A 22 8.70 4.54 43.68
CA LEU A 22 8.99 4.20 42.29
C LEU A 22 10.50 4.06 42.05
N ARG A 23 11.31 4.98 42.58
CA ARG A 23 12.78 4.88 42.58
C ARG A 23 13.29 3.67 43.37
N SER A 24 12.69 3.37 44.53
CA SER A 24 13.05 2.18 45.33
C SER A 24 12.68 0.86 44.64
N MET A 25 11.73 0.91 43.69
CA MET A 25 11.31 -0.20 42.84
C MET A 25 12.05 -0.25 41.50
N GLY A 26 13.04 0.63 41.29
CA GLY A 26 13.91 0.60 40.11
C GLY A 26 13.34 1.24 38.84
N PHE A 27 12.26 2.02 38.93
CA PHE A 27 11.73 2.75 37.76
C PHE A 27 12.46 4.09 37.59
N PRO A 28 13.19 4.30 36.48
CA PRO A 28 13.80 5.60 36.17
C PRO A 28 12.72 6.63 35.81
N GLU A 29 12.98 7.92 36.10
CA GLU A 29 12.06 9.03 35.80
C GLU A 29 12.08 9.43 34.31
N GLU A 30 13.14 9.10 33.58
CA GLU A 30 13.28 9.29 32.13
C GLU A 30 13.87 8.03 31.49
N TYR A 31 13.42 7.72 30.27
CA TYR A 31 14.05 6.71 29.42
C TYR A 31 15.27 7.35 28.75
N ASP A 32 16.48 6.87 29.04
CA ASP A 32 17.62 7.16 28.18
C ASP A 32 17.39 6.45 26.84
N ASP A 33 17.36 7.22 25.76
CA ASP A 33 17.39 6.68 24.39
C ASP A 33 18.72 5.94 24.23
N VAL A 34 18.70 4.62 24.45
CA VAL A 34 19.83 3.77 24.11
C VAL A 34 19.94 3.81 22.60
N GLN A 35 20.84 4.64 22.07
CA GLN A 35 21.33 4.56 20.71
C GLN A 35 22.07 3.22 20.54
N GLY A 36 21.29 2.15 20.39
CA GLY A 36 21.78 0.86 19.92
C GLY A 36 22.27 1.06 18.50
N GLY A 37 23.58 1.18 18.33
CA GLY A 37 24.20 1.15 17.01
C GLY A 37 23.69 -0.07 16.23
N MET A 38 23.62 0.03 14.89
CA MET A 38 23.31 -1.08 13.98
C MET A 38 24.36 -2.20 14.09
N GLY A 39 24.39 -2.89 15.22
CA GLY A 39 25.06 -4.16 15.39
C GLY A 39 24.27 -5.22 14.64
N SER A 40 24.98 -6.11 13.98
CA SER A 40 24.40 -7.30 13.36
C SER A 40 23.57 -8.09 14.38
N GLU A 41 22.24 -8.08 14.25
CA GLU A 41 21.33 -8.94 15.04
C GLU A 41 21.62 -10.44 14.84
N LYS A 42 22.46 -10.79 13.86
CA LYS A 42 22.95 -12.16 13.62
C LYS A 42 24.05 -12.59 14.59
N GLY A 43 24.55 -11.69 15.44
CA GLY A 43 25.48 -12.04 16.52
C GLY A 43 24.71 -12.69 17.68
N GLY A 44 25.09 -13.90 18.07
CA GLY A 44 24.58 -14.58 19.26
C GLY A 44 24.87 -13.79 20.53
N GLY A 45 24.06 -12.78 20.81
CA GLY A 45 24.14 -11.98 22.02
C GLY A 45 23.87 -12.86 23.23
N ARG A 46 24.76 -12.79 24.24
CA ARG A 46 24.50 -13.41 25.54
C ARG A 46 23.20 -12.84 26.08
N ARG A 47 22.18 -13.70 26.23
CA ARG A 47 20.95 -13.33 26.94
C ARG A 47 21.35 -12.69 28.27
N PRO A 48 20.82 -11.51 28.62
CA PRO A 48 21.04 -10.97 29.95
C PRO A 48 20.60 -12.03 30.96
N ARG A 49 21.50 -12.38 31.89
CA ARG A 49 21.17 -13.29 32.98
C ARG A 49 20.30 -12.53 33.97
N ARG A 50 18.99 -12.56 33.75
CA ARG A 50 17.98 -12.08 34.69
C ARG A 50 16.84 -13.09 34.74
N ASP A 51 16.18 -13.15 35.89
CA ASP A 51 14.92 -13.86 35.99
C ASP A 51 13.79 -13.00 35.40
N ALA A 52 12.77 -13.64 34.85
CA ALA A 52 11.58 -12.95 34.41
C ALA A 52 10.79 -12.50 35.65
N GLU A 53 10.55 -11.20 35.78
CA GLU A 53 9.86 -10.62 36.92
C GLU A 53 8.38 -10.35 36.59
N PRO A 54 7.44 -10.67 37.48
CA PRO A 54 6.05 -10.26 37.32
C PRO A 54 5.91 -8.75 37.49
N LEU A 55 4.80 -8.19 37.01
CA LEU A 55 4.47 -6.80 37.28
C LEU A 55 4.34 -6.58 38.80
N PRO A 56 5.04 -5.59 39.38
CA PRO A 56 4.92 -5.26 40.80
C PRO A 56 3.55 -4.62 41.06
N LEU A 57 2.62 -5.41 41.63
CA LEU A 57 1.22 -5.02 41.79
C LEU A 57 1.05 -3.73 42.62
N ASP A 58 1.85 -3.58 43.66
CA ASP A 58 1.88 -2.41 44.52
C ASP A 58 2.34 -1.15 43.78
N ALA A 59 3.32 -1.26 42.88
CA ALA A 59 3.74 -0.16 42.03
C ALA A 59 2.65 0.21 41.02
N VAL A 60 2.15 -0.78 40.27
CA VAL A 60 1.22 -0.55 39.16
C VAL A 60 -0.16 -0.07 39.65
N ALA A 61 -0.63 -0.52 40.82
CA ALA A 61 -1.92 -0.08 41.38
C ALA A 61 -1.94 1.40 41.77
N LEU A 62 -0.79 2.00 42.09
CA LEU A 62 -0.70 3.41 42.49
C LEU A 62 -0.56 4.37 41.30
N LEU A 63 0.00 3.90 40.18
CA LEU A 63 0.31 4.73 39.00
C LEU A 63 -0.92 5.49 38.44
N PRO A 64 -2.11 4.88 38.26
CA PRO A 64 -3.26 5.60 37.71
C PRO A 64 -3.65 6.85 38.51
N SER A 65 -3.68 6.75 39.83
CA SER A 65 -3.98 7.90 40.69
C SER A 65 -2.90 8.98 40.62
N CYS A 66 -1.65 8.60 40.35
CA CYS A 66 -0.54 9.54 40.17
C CYS A 66 -0.63 10.26 38.81
N ILE A 67 -0.91 9.52 37.74
CA ILE A 67 -1.11 10.06 36.39
C ILE A 67 -2.22 11.12 36.39
N LEU A 68 -3.31 10.89 37.14
CA LEU A 68 -4.46 11.79 37.24
C LEU A 68 -4.27 12.97 38.21
N LYS A 69 -3.10 13.14 38.84
CA LYS A 69 -2.76 14.39 39.54
C LYS A 69 -2.57 15.54 38.57
N ASP A 70 -2.06 15.25 37.37
CA ASP A 70 -1.91 16.24 36.30
C ASP A 70 -3.29 16.64 35.75
N ALA A 71 -3.56 17.95 35.75
CA ALA A 71 -4.77 18.52 35.18
C ALA A 71 -4.90 18.22 33.68
N LYS A 72 -3.80 18.20 32.93
CA LYS A 72 -3.77 17.86 31.50
C LYS A 72 -4.20 16.41 31.29
N ASN A 73 -3.74 15.47 32.12
CA ASN A 73 -4.14 14.06 32.01
C ASN A 73 -5.60 13.83 32.41
N ARG A 74 -6.15 14.60 33.35
CA ARG A 74 -7.58 14.57 33.65
C ARG A 74 -8.43 15.11 32.49
N LEU A 75 -7.98 16.17 31.84
CA LEU A 75 -8.64 16.70 30.64
C LEU A 75 -8.58 15.69 29.49
N ALA A 76 -7.40 15.10 29.25
CA ALA A 76 -7.22 14.04 28.26
C ALA A 76 -8.11 12.84 28.56
N LEU A 77 -8.19 12.36 29.81
CA LEU A 77 -9.10 11.29 30.19
C LEU A 77 -10.55 11.64 29.82
N ALA A 78 -11.04 12.82 30.21
CA ALA A 78 -12.42 13.24 29.95
C ALA A 78 -12.76 13.27 28.44
N ALA A 79 -11.83 13.75 27.61
CA ALA A 79 -12.03 13.84 26.16
C ALA A 79 -11.84 12.48 25.47
N LEU A 80 -10.74 11.77 25.75
CA LEU A 80 -10.32 10.56 25.04
C LEU A 80 -11.10 9.32 25.48
N SER A 81 -11.74 9.32 26.66
CA SER A 81 -12.62 8.23 27.08
C SER A 81 -14.03 8.32 26.48
N THR A 82 -14.37 9.41 25.81
CA THR A 82 -15.73 9.67 25.29
C THR A 82 -15.78 9.92 23.78
N ALA A 83 -14.62 10.00 23.12
CA ALA A 83 -14.49 10.22 21.67
C ALA A 83 -13.33 9.41 21.06
N ASP A 84 -13.31 9.26 19.72
CA ASP A 84 -12.14 8.72 19.01
C ASP A 84 -10.94 9.65 19.25
N PRO A 85 -9.82 9.16 19.82
CA PRO A 85 -8.63 9.97 20.06
C PRO A 85 -8.10 10.69 18.82
N ARG A 86 -8.22 10.09 17.63
CA ARG A 86 -7.80 10.73 16.39
C ARG A 86 -8.65 11.93 16.03
N GLN A 87 -9.94 11.93 16.38
CA GLN A 87 -10.82 13.08 16.16
C GLN A 87 -10.59 14.15 17.22
N ALA A 88 -10.43 13.75 18.48
CA ALA A 88 -10.20 14.66 19.60
C ALA A 88 -8.84 15.38 19.52
N LEU A 89 -7.82 14.72 18.98
CA LEU A 89 -6.44 15.22 18.90
C LEU A 89 -6.06 15.76 17.52
N LYS A 90 -7.02 16.09 16.65
CA LYS A 90 -6.72 16.67 15.33
C LYS A 90 -6.00 18.02 15.45
N SER A 91 -4.96 18.19 14.65
CA SER A 91 -4.22 19.45 14.53
C SER A 91 -4.92 20.41 13.56
N ILE A 92 -5.42 21.54 14.09
CA ILE A 92 -5.97 22.62 13.27
C ILE A 92 -4.89 23.24 12.36
N PRO A 93 -3.65 23.53 12.83
CA PRO A 93 -2.58 24.02 11.96
C PRO A 93 -2.34 23.12 10.75
N ALA A 94 -2.22 21.80 10.94
CA ALA A 94 -2.04 20.85 9.85
C ALA A 94 -3.22 20.87 8.85
N GLN A 95 -4.44 21.09 9.33
CA GLN A 95 -5.61 21.24 8.44
C GLN A 95 -5.53 22.50 7.57
N LEU A 96 -5.07 23.61 8.14
CA LEU A 96 -5.00 24.89 7.44
C LEU A 96 -3.86 24.97 6.41
N THR A 97 -2.74 24.28 6.66
CA THR A 97 -1.58 24.24 5.76
C THR A 97 -1.80 23.29 4.57
N ASN A 98 -2.57 22.23 4.75
CA ASN A 98 -2.88 21.24 3.72
C ASN A 98 -4.04 21.67 2.81
N GLN A 99 -3.86 22.78 2.10
CA GLN A 99 -4.85 23.27 1.15
C GLN A 99 -4.76 22.51 -0.18
N GLN A 100 -5.92 22.32 -0.84
CA GLN A 100 -6.04 21.71 -2.17
C GLN A 100 -5.63 22.67 -3.31
N VAL A 101 -4.53 23.41 -3.12
CA VAL A 101 -3.98 24.39 -4.06
C VAL A 101 -2.56 23.98 -4.42
N PHE A 102 -2.30 23.80 -5.72
CA PHE A 102 -1.03 23.27 -6.25
C PHE A 102 -0.58 24.11 -7.45
N ASN A 103 0.70 24.48 -7.52
CA ASN A 103 1.23 25.34 -8.58
C ASN A 103 1.73 24.56 -9.80
N ILE A 104 1.97 23.25 -9.67
CA ILE A 104 2.34 22.36 -10.77
C ILE A 104 1.32 21.22 -10.80
N LYS A 105 0.59 21.09 -11.91
CA LYS A 105 -0.51 20.13 -12.06
C LYS A 105 -0.49 19.52 -13.45
N ILE A 106 -0.85 18.23 -13.56
CA ILE A 106 -1.04 17.61 -14.87
C ILE A 106 -2.21 18.27 -15.64
N PRO A 107 -2.17 18.35 -16.98
CA PRO A 107 -3.22 19.03 -17.75
C PRO A 107 -4.62 18.44 -17.59
N PHE A 108 -4.72 17.18 -17.16
CA PHE A 108 -5.97 16.45 -17.10
C PHE A 108 -5.92 15.32 -16.07
N GLU A 109 -6.85 15.35 -15.10
CA GLU A 109 -6.87 14.47 -13.92
C GLU A 109 -7.78 13.23 -14.06
N GLY A 110 -8.58 13.17 -15.13
CA GLY A 110 -9.56 12.11 -15.34
C GLY A 110 -10.81 12.25 -14.47
N ALA A 111 -11.93 11.75 -14.98
CA ALA A 111 -13.23 11.70 -14.31
C ALA A 111 -13.97 10.44 -14.77
N PRO A 112 -14.89 9.88 -13.97
CA PRO A 112 -15.23 10.29 -12.60
C PRO A 112 -14.18 9.83 -11.58
N ILE A 113 -14.34 10.19 -10.31
CA ILE A 113 -13.56 9.54 -9.23
C ILE A 113 -14.08 8.12 -9.04
N ALA A 114 -13.15 7.18 -9.17
CA ALA A 114 -13.44 5.75 -9.09
C ALA A 114 -13.60 5.28 -7.64
N ASN A 115 -14.25 4.13 -7.43
CA ASN A 115 -14.48 3.57 -6.09
C ASN A 115 -14.29 2.05 -6.05
N GLN A 116 -13.22 1.58 -5.42
CA GLN A 116 -12.94 0.15 -5.24
C GLN A 116 -13.86 -0.53 -4.22
N ARG A 117 -14.51 0.26 -3.34
CA ARG A 117 -15.39 -0.20 -2.26
C ARG A 117 -14.68 -1.21 -1.35
N SER A 118 -15.37 -2.27 -0.92
CA SER A 118 -14.86 -3.29 0.00
C SER A 118 -14.07 -4.37 -0.75
N SER A 119 -13.00 -3.95 -1.45
CA SER A 119 -12.07 -4.84 -2.15
C SER A 119 -10.65 -4.27 -2.14
N GLY A 120 -9.65 -5.14 -2.19
CA GLY A 120 -8.23 -4.76 -2.21
C GLY A 120 -7.71 -4.45 -3.62
N ARG A 121 -8.49 -3.73 -4.44
CA ARG A 121 -8.18 -3.50 -5.86
C ARG A 121 -7.47 -2.17 -6.13
N CYS A 122 -7.01 -1.46 -5.10
CA CYS A 122 -6.41 -0.13 -5.21
C CYS A 122 -5.35 -0.02 -6.31
N TRP A 123 -4.50 -1.03 -6.44
CA TRP A 123 -3.45 -1.09 -7.45
C TRP A 123 -3.97 -1.17 -8.90
N LEU A 124 -5.10 -1.88 -9.12
CA LEU A 124 -5.79 -1.91 -10.41
C LEU A 124 -6.43 -0.54 -10.71
N PHE A 125 -7.07 0.07 -9.70
CA PHE A 125 -7.68 1.40 -9.84
C PHE A 125 -6.63 2.48 -10.11
N ALA A 126 -5.54 2.52 -9.35
CA ALA A 126 -4.46 3.49 -9.55
C ALA A 126 -3.82 3.34 -10.94
N SER A 127 -3.56 2.10 -11.38
CA SER A 127 -2.97 1.85 -12.70
C SER A 127 -3.93 2.23 -13.83
N THR A 128 -5.20 1.86 -13.74
CA THR A 128 -6.21 2.25 -14.74
C THR A 128 -6.50 3.75 -14.73
N ASN A 129 -6.34 4.44 -13.59
CA ASN A 129 -6.40 5.90 -13.50
C ASN A 129 -5.21 6.59 -14.20
N VAL A 130 -4.02 5.99 -14.16
CA VAL A 130 -2.86 6.43 -14.97
C VAL A 130 -3.13 6.22 -16.46
N PHE A 131 -3.72 5.09 -16.84
CA PHE A 131 -3.98 4.76 -18.25
C PHE A 131 -5.08 5.62 -18.87
N ARG A 132 -6.18 5.84 -18.14
CA ARG A 132 -7.39 6.45 -18.70
C ARG A 132 -7.20 7.87 -19.19
N VAL A 133 -6.29 8.66 -18.62
CA VAL A 133 -6.11 10.06 -19.05
C VAL A 133 -5.70 10.17 -20.51
N ALA A 134 -4.88 9.22 -21.01
CA ALA A 134 -4.48 9.18 -22.41
C ALA A 134 -5.64 8.75 -23.33
N LEU A 135 -6.42 7.75 -22.91
CA LEU A 135 -7.61 7.30 -23.63
C LEU A 135 -8.68 8.39 -23.71
N MET A 136 -8.92 9.10 -22.61
CA MET A 136 -9.88 10.20 -22.54
C MET A 136 -9.50 11.32 -23.51
N LYS A 137 -8.21 11.64 -23.65
CA LYS A 137 -7.77 12.61 -24.66
C LYS A 137 -7.91 12.08 -26.08
N LYS A 138 -7.47 10.85 -26.33
CA LYS A 138 -7.57 10.19 -27.64
C LYS A 138 -9.00 10.16 -28.18
N TYR A 139 -9.95 9.74 -27.35
CA TYR A 139 -11.35 9.57 -27.72
C TYR A 139 -12.21 10.79 -27.35
N ARG A 140 -11.59 11.91 -26.95
CA ARG A 140 -12.25 13.17 -26.62
C ARG A 140 -13.39 13.00 -25.59
N LEU A 141 -13.12 12.32 -24.48
CA LEU A 141 -14.11 11.98 -23.45
C LEU A 141 -14.03 12.95 -22.26
N ASP A 142 -15.19 13.37 -21.75
CA ASP A 142 -15.28 14.10 -20.48
C ASP A 142 -15.22 13.17 -19.26
N SER A 143 -15.75 11.95 -19.41
CA SER A 143 -15.87 10.94 -18.35
C SER A 143 -15.61 9.54 -18.92
N PHE A 144 -14.74 8.76 -18.28
CA PHE A 144 -14.39 7.42 -18.73
C PHE A 144 -13.69 6.61 -17.62
N GLU A 145 -14.02 5.33 -17.56
CA GLU A 145 -13.32 4.36 -16.75
C GLU A 145 -12.97 3.12 -17.59
N LEU A 146 -11.83 2.53 -17.25
CA LEU A 146 -11.46 1.19 -17.68
C LEU A 146 -12.07 0.18 -16.70
N SER A 147 -12.40 -1.02 -17.19
CA SER A 147 -12.93 -2.06 -16.33
C SER A 147 -11.89 -2.61 -15.37
N GLN A 148 -11.97 -2.20 -14.10
CA GLN A 148 -11.13 -2.78 -13.05
C GLN A 148 -11.59 -4.20 -12.71
N ALA A 149 -12.89 -4.50 -12.84
CA ALA A 149 -13.43 -5.85 -12.72
C ALA A 149 -12.84 -6.82 -13.75
N TYR A 150 -12.60 -6.36 -14.98
CA TYR A 150 -12.01 -7.19 -16.03
C TYR A 150 -10.62 -7.68 -15.65
N LEU A 151 -9.75 -6.76 -15.20
CA LEU A 151 -8.41 -7.11 -14.73
C LEU A 151 -8.48 -7.96 -13.46
N PHE A 152 -9.41 -7.66 -12.54
CA PHE A 152 -9.59 -8.42 -11.30
C PHE A 152 -9.97 -9.89 -11.54
N TYR A 153 -10.86 -10.16 -12.51
CA TYR A 153 -11.23 -11.51 -12.90
C TYR A 153 -10.00 -12.33 -13.33
N TRP A 154 -9.21 -11.77 -14.26
CA TRP A 154 -8.04 -12.47 -14.81
C TRP A 154 -6.92 -12.59 -13.78
N ASP A 155 -6.72 -11.57 -12.94
CA ASP A 155 -5.76 -11.63 -11.84
C ASP A 155 -6.06 -12.74 -10.84
N LYS A 156 -7.34 -12.89 -10.44
CA LYS A 156 -7.76 -13.98 -9.55
C LYS A 156 -7.47 -15.36 -10.16
N LEU A 157 -7.78 -15.54 -11.43
CA LEU A 157 -7.56 -16.82 -12.13
C LEU A 157 -6.07 -17.12 -12.28
N GLU A 158 -5.26 -16.11 -12.63
CA GLU A 158 -3.82 -16.26 -12.78
C GLU A 158 -3.12 -16.50 -11.45
N LYS A 159 -3.48 -15.76 -10.40
CA LYS A 159 -2.97 -16.02 -9.04
C LYS A 159 -3.31 -17.42 -8.55
N ALA A 160 -4.51 -17.92 -8.86
CA ALA A 160 -4.88 -19.30 -8.58
C ALA A 160 -3.92 -20.27 -9.29
N ASN A 161 -3.69 -20.09 -10.59
CA ASN A 161 -2.74 -20.91 -11.36
C ASN A 161 -1.31 -20.82 -10.83
N TRP A 162 -0.86 -19.61 -10.50
CA TRP A 162 0.45 -19.32 -9.95
C TRP A 162 0.65 -20.00 -8.59
N PHE A 163 -0.33 -19.89 -7.69
CA PHE A 163 -0.30 -20.58 -6.40
C PHE A 163 -0.22 -22.10 -6.56
N LEU A 164 -0.97 -22.69 -7.50
CA LEU A 164 -0.89 -24.13 -7.76
C LEU A 164 0.51 -24.55 -8.25
N GLU A 165 1.20 -23.73 -9.05
CA GLU A 165 2.62 -23.98 -9.37
C GLU A 165 3.50 -23.87 -8.12
N GLN A 166 3.29 -22.88 -7.26
CA GLN A 166 4.07 -22.77 -6.02
C GLN A 166 3.85 -23.97 -5.10
N ALA A 167 2.64 -24.50 -5.04
CA ALA A 167 2.33 -25.68 -4.24
C ALA A 167 3.10 -26.92 -4.73
N ILE A 168 3.29 -27.05 -6.05
CA ILE A 168 4.11 -28.12 -6.64
C ILE A 168 5.60 -27.85 -6.37
N ASP A 169 6.07 -26.64 -6.67
CA ASP A 169 7.48 -26.24 -6.57
C ASP A 169 8.04 -26.29 -5.14
N THR A 170 7.18 -26.11 -4.13
CA THR A 170 7.57 -26.16 -2.71
C THR A 170 7.16 -27.47 -2.05
N ALA A 171 6.82 -28.51 -2.82
CA ALA A 171 6.27 -29.74 -2.24
C ALA A 171 7.23 -30.43 -1.26
N ASP A 172 8.54 -30.32 -1.46
CA ASP A 172 9.59 -30.81 -0.58
C ASP A 172 9.70 -30.05 0.76
N GLU A 173 9.38 -28.75 0.78
CA GLU A 173 9.35 -27.92 1.99
C GLU A 173 8.31 -28.39 3.02
N GLU A 174 8.58 -28.21 4.30
CA GLU A 174 7.64 -28.57 5.38
C GLU A 174 6.32 -27.79 5.29
N LEU A 175 5.18 -28.46 5.49
CA LEU A 175 3.86 -27.82 5.41
C LEU A 175 3.70 -26.71 6.45
N GLU A 176 4.25 -26.89 7.65
CA GLU A 176 4.22 -25.92 8.75
C GLU A 176 5.38 -24.92 8.68
N GLY A 177 6.27 -25.06 7.70
CA GLY A 177 7.37 -24.13 7.46
C GLY A 177 6.88 -22.75 7.04
N ARG A 178 7.66 -21.71 7.38
CA ARG A 178 7.29 -20.30 7.16
C ARG A 178 6.89 -20.01 5.71
N LEU A 179 7.62 -20.55 4.74
CA LEU A 179 7.35 -20.35 3.31
C LEU A 179 5.99 -20.91 2.90
N VAL A 180 5.72 -22.19 3.20
CA VAL A 180 4.46 -22.84 2.80
C VAL A 180 3.28 -22.22 3.55
N GLN A 181 3.43 -21.92 4.84
CA GLN A 181 2.38 -21.23 5.60
C GLN A 181 2.09 -19.82 5.07
N THR A 182 3.10 -19.10 4.58
CA THR A 182 2.90 -17.78 3.96
C THR A 182 2.17 -17.90 2.62
N LEU A 183 2.51 -18.90 1.78
CA LEU A 183 1.77 -19.16 0.54
C LEU A 183 0.31 -19.58 0.81
N MET A 184 0.08 -20.38 1.86
CA MET A 184 -1.25 -20.89 2.23
C MET A 184 -2.11 -19.86 2.96
N SER A 185 -1.52 -18.86 3.62
CA SER A 185 -2.27 -17.84 4.38
C SER A 185 -3.10 -16.97 3.45
N ASP A 186 -2.54 -16.51 2.33
CA ASP A 186 -3.25 -15.74 1.32
C ASP A 186 -2.89 -16.13 -0.13
N PRO A 187 -3.40 -17.28 -0.63
CA PRO A 187 -3.02 -17.83 -1.93
C PRO A 187 -3.59 -17.04 -3.13
N SER A 188 -4.52 -16.12 -2.89
CA SER A 188 -5.16 -15.31 -3.92
C SER A 188 -5.67 -14.02 -3.28
N SER A 189 -4.74 -13.18 -2.83
CA SER A 189 -5.06 -11.84 -2.31
C SER A 189 -5.63 -10.96 -3.42
N ASP A 190 -6.34 -9.89 -3.06
CA ASP A 190 -6.76 -8.89 -4.06
C ASP A 190 -5.59 -8.00 -4.49
N GLY A 191 -4.66 -7.73 -3.58
CA GLY A 191 -3.56 -6.80 -3.77
C GLY A 191 -2.52 -7.25 -4.79
N GLY A 192 -1.75 -6.30 -5.29
CA GLY A 192 -0.75 -6.58 -6.32
C GLY A 192 0.26 -5.46 -6.46
N GLN A 193 0.97 -5.48 -7.58
CA GLN A 193 2.08 -4.59 -7.89
C GLN A 193 2.01 -4.11 -9.33
N TRP A 194 2.76 -3.07 -9.67
CA TRP A 194 2.76 -2.51 -11.04
C TRP A 194 3.07 -3.54 -12.13
N ASP A 195 4.14 -4.32 -11.95
CA ASP A 195 4.55 -5.34 -12.93
C ASP A 195 3.46 -6.42 -13.10
N MET A 196 2.67 -6.71 -12.05
CA MET A 196 1.52 -7.60 -12.13
C MET A 196 0.38 -7.02 -12.98
N VAL A 197 0.18 -5.69 -12.97
CA VAL A 197 -0.79 -5.04 -13.87
C VAL A 197 -0.31 -5.10 -15.30
N TYR A 198 0.97 -4.81 -15.53
CA TYR A 198 1.56 -4.91 -16.86
C TYR A 198 1.36 -6.32 -17.45
N ASN A 199 1.63 -7.38 -16.67
CA ASN A 199 1.41 -8.76 -17.09
C ASN A 199 -0.05 -9.02 -17.51
N LEU A 200 -1.02 -8.50 -16.76
CA LEU A 200 -2.44 -8.64 -17.09
C LEU A 200 -2.80 -7.88 -18.37
N VAL A 201 -2.33 -6.65 -18.50
CA VAL A 201 -2.62 -5.79 -19.66
C VAL A 201 -1.97 -6.35 -20.94
N ASP A 202 -0.76 -6.88 -20.87
CA ASP A 202 -0.10 -7.47 -22.04
C ASP A 202 -0.81 -8.75 -22.52
N LYS A 203 -1.22 -9.61 -21.57
CA LYS A 203 -1.87 -10.89 -21.86
C LYS A 203 -3.34 -10.74 -22.25
N TYR A 204 -4.11 -9.97 -21.49
CA TYR A 204 -5.57 -9.88 -21.60
C TYR A 204 -6.05 -8.56 -22.20
N GLY A 205 -5.25 -7.50 -22.15
CA GLY A 205 -5.64 -6.18 -22.65
C GLY A 205 -6.51 -5.40 -21.67
N LEU A 206 -7.28 -4.46 -22.22
CA LEU A 206 -8.12 -3.53 -21.47
C LEU A 206 -9.49 -3.42 -22.15
N VAL A 207 -10.53 -3.18 -21.35
CA VAL A 207 -11.89 -2.91 -21.85
C VAL A 207 -12.48 -1.71 -21.11
N PRO A 208 -13.37 -0.92 -21.74
CA PRO A 208 -14.17 0.09 -21.06
C PRO A 208 -15.02 -0.49 -19.92
N GLN A 209 -15.17 0.26 -18.82
CA GLN A 209 -16.05 -0.10 -17.68
C GLN A 209 -17.50 -0.36 -18.14
N ALA A 210 -17.97 0.35 -19.16
CA ALA A 210 -19.32 0.18 -19.71
C ALA A 210 -19.60 -1.23 -20.28
N LEU A 211 -18.55 -1.98 -20.65
CA LEU A 211 -18.70 -3.33 -21.23
C LEU A 211 -18.60 -4.44 -20.18
N TYR A 212 -17.99 -4.16 -19.04
CA TYR A 212 -17.87 -5.11 -17.93
C TYR A 212 -17.84 -4.34 -16.59
N PRO A 213 -19.01 -3.94 -16.09
CA PRO A 213 -19.10 -3.16 -14.86
C PRO A 213 -18.82 -4.01 -13.62
N ASP A 214 -18.58 -3.34 -12.50
CA ASP A 214 -18.38 -4.00 -11.21
C ASP A 214 -19.63 -4.80 -10.78
N SER A 215 -19.46 -6.11 -10.59
CA SER A 215 -20.46 -6.96 -9.91
C SER A 215 -20.50 -6.69 -8.41
N TRP A 216 -21.50 -7.22 -7.71
CA TRP A 216 -21.54 -7.14 -6.25
C TRP A 216 -20.28 -7.71 -5.58
N ASN A 217 -19.75 -8.83 -6.09
CA ASN A 217 -18.54 -9.46 -5.55
C ASN A 217 -17.25 -8.71 -5.93
N ALA A 218 -17.23 -7.99 -7.07
CA ALA A 218 -16.13 -7.08 -7.37
C ALA A 218 -16.07 -5.93 -6.34
N MET A 219 -17.24 -5.43 -5.92
CA MET A 219 -17.37 -4.38 -4.91
C MET A 219 -17.22 -4.88 -3.45
N ASN A 220 -17.37 -6.18 -3.22
CA ASN A 220 -17.37 -6.83 -1.89
C ASN A 220 -16.68 -8.20 -1.97
N SER A 221 -15.36 -8.21 -2.13
CA SER A 221 -14.61 -9.42 -2.49
C SER A 221 -14.43 -10.42 -1.35
N GLY A 222 -14.85 -10.09 -0.12
CA GLY A 222 -14.67 -10.94 1.06
C GLY A 222 -15.17 -12.38 0.89
N MET A 223 -16.42 -12.56 0.42
CA MET A 223 -16.99 -13.90 0.23
C MET A 223 -16.34 -14.65 -0.94
N LEU A 224 -16.10 -13.98 -2.06
CA LEU A 224 -15.35 -14.53 -3.20
C LEU A 224 -13.98 -15.08 -2.75
N ASN A 225 -13.27 -14.29 -1.94
CA ASN A 225 -11.95 -14.63 -1.41
C ASN A 225 -12.01 -15.82 -0.47
N ILE A 226 -13.01 -15.91 0.41
CA ILE A 226 -13.18 -17.08 1.30
C ILE A 226 -13.31 -18.36 0.47
N ILE A 227 -14.17 -18.37 -0.55
CA ILE A 227 -14.45 -19.54 -1.38
C ILE A 227 -13.20 -19.94 -2.18
N VAL A 228 -12.59 -18.99 -2.91
CA VAL A 228 -11.42 -19.26 -3.76
C VAL A 228 -10.23 -19.71 -2.91
N LYS A 229 -9.90 -19.01 -1.81
CA LYS A 229 -8.76 -19.37 -0.96
C LYS A 229 -8.96 -20.74 -0.30
N ASN A 230 -10.18 -21.10 0.09
CA ASN A 230 -10.48 -22.43 0.63
C ASN A 230 -10.20 -23.54 -0.40
N LYS A 231 -10.73 -23.41 -1.62
CA LYS A 231 -10.47 -24.37 -2.70
C LYS A 231 -9.00 -24.46 -3.08
N LEU A 232 -8.30 -23.32 -3.12
CA LEU A 232 -6.87 -23.32 -3.41
C LEU A 232 -6.07 -24.07 -2.34
N ARG A 233 -6.40 -23.94 -1.05
CA ARG A 233 -5.73 -24.73 0.00
C ARG A 233 -5.97 -26.23 -0.17
N GLU A 234 -7.20 -26.64 -0.46
CA GLU A 234 -7.53 -28.05 -0.76
C GLU A 234 -6.69 -28.57 -1.94
N PHE A 235 -6.64 -27.79 -3.03
CA PHE A 235 -5.89 -28.14 -4.22
C PHE A 235 -4.37 -28.16 -3.99
N GLY A 236 -3.85 -27.20 -3.23
CA GLY A 236 -2.45 -27.12 -2.85
C GLY A 236 -2.02 -28.35 -2.06
N LEU A 237 -2.82 -28.79 -1.07
CA LEU A 237 -2.56 -30.03 -0.32
C LEU A 237 -2.54 -31.26 -1.23
N LYS A 238 -3.51 -31.35 -2.16
CA LYS A 238 -3.58 -32.45 -3.13
C LYS A 238 -2.37 -32.48 -4.06
N LEU A 239 -1.97 -31.35 -4.62
CA LEU A 239 -0.80 -31.26 -5.51
C LEU A 239 0.51 -31.56 -4.78
N ARG A 240 0.67 -31.06 -3.56
CA ARG A 240 1.84 -31.38 -2.71
C ARG A 240 1.93 -32.87 -2.41
N LYS A 241 0.81 -33.50 -2.06
CA LYS A 241 0.74 -34.95 -1.86
C LYS A 241 1.16 -35.69 -3.14
N MET A 242 0.58 -35.30 -4.28
CA MET A 242 0.93 -35.89 -5.59
C MET A 242 2.41 -35.72 -5.94
N ALA A 243 3.02 -34.58 -5.61
CA ALA A 243 4.44 -34.33 -5.86
C ALA A 243 5.35 -35.16 -4.96
N ARG A 244 5.00 -35.32 -3.67
CA ARG A 244 5.77 -36.16 -2.71
C ARG A 244 5.65 -37.65 -2.96
N GLU A 245 4.47 -38.11 -3.35
CA GLU A 245 4.23 -39.49 -3.79
C GLU A 245 4.69 -39.71 -5.25
N GLY A 246 5.20 -38.63 -5.88
CA GLY A 246 5.24 -38.40 -7.32
C GLY A 246 6.52 -38.76 -8.04
N ASP A 247 7.49 -39.43 -7.42
CA ASP A 247 8.67 -39.97 -8.13
C ASP A 247 8.26 -40.90 -9.32
N GLN A 248 6.97 -41.24 -9.44
CA GLN A 248 6.37 -42.09 -10.46
C GLN A 248 5.35 -41.39 -11.38
N LEU A 249 4.98 -40.11 -11.17
CA LEU A 249 3.95 -39.43 -11.97
C LEU A 249 4.57 -38.59 -13.10
N PRO A 250 4.13 -38.73 -14.36
CA PRO A 250 4.64 -37.91 -15.45
C PRO A 250 4.20 -36.44 -15.29
N PRO A 251 4.99 -35.45 -15.77
CA PRO A 251 4.61 -34.03 -15.74
C PRO A 251 3.19 -33.73 -16.27
N ALA A 252 2.73 -34.49 -17.27
CA ALA A 252 1.39 -34.38 -17.82
C ALA A 252 0.26 -34.63 -16.81
N ALA A 253 0.50 -35.44 -15.76
CA ALA A 253 -0.48 -35.70 -14.71
C ALA A 253 -0.74 -34.46 -13.84
N PHE A 254 0.30 -33.66 -13.56
CA PHE A 254 0.17 -32.39 -12.86
C PHE A 254 -0.62 -31.38 -13.69
N SER A 255 -0.26 -31.24 -14.98
CA SER A 255 -0.98 -30.35 -15.90
C SER A 255 -2.46 -30.71 -16.03
N GLY A 256 -2.79 -32.00 -16.22
CA GLY A 256 -4.18 -32.46 -16.31
C GLY A 256 -4.98 -32.20 -15.03
N THR A 257 -4.38 -32.44 -13.87
CA THR A 257 -5.03 -32.18 -12.57
C THR A 257 -5.26 -30.69 -12.36
N LYS A 258 -4.27 -29.86 -12.67
CA LYS A 258 -4.39 -28.41 -12.59
C LYS A 258 -5.48 -27.85 -13.48
N ILE A 259 -5.64 -28.35 -14.71
CA ILE A 259 -6.71 -27.90 -15.61
C ILE A 259 -8.09 -28.13 -14.98
N ILE A 260 -8.30 -29.27 -14.32
CA ILE A 260 -9.56 -29.57 -13.61
C ILE A 260 -9.77 -28.59 -12.45
N MET A 261 -8.73 -28.36 -11.64
CA MET A 261 -8.78 -27.41 -10.51
C MET A 261 -9.08 -25.98 -10.98
N LEU A 262 -8.40 -25.52 -12.03
CA LEU A 262 -8.59 -24.19 -12.59
C LEU A 262 -9.95 -24.02 -13.24
N ARG A 263 -10.51 -25.06 -13.85
CA ARG A 263 -11.89 -25.05 -14.35
C ARG A 263 -12.88 -24.80 -13.21
N GLU A 264 -12.69 -25.43 -12.05
CA GLU A 264 -13.54 -25.22 -10.88
C GLU A 264 -13.39 -23.78 -10.33
N ILE A 265 -12.16 -23.27 -10.22
CA ILE A 265 -11.92 -21.86 -9.86
C ILE A 265 -12.59 -20.91 -10.86
N GLN A 266 -12.39 -21.12 -12.16
CA GLN A 266 -12.95 -20.28 -13.20
C GLN A 266 -14.48 -20.30 -13.19
N GLN A 267 -15.11 -21.45 -12.89
CA GLN A 267 -16.54 -21.54 -12.68
C GLN A 267 -16.99 -20.65 -11.51
N ILE A 268 -16.31 -20.71 -10.37
CA ILE A 268 -16.60 -19.85 -9.21
C ILE A 268 -16.46 -18.36 -9.59
N LEU A 269 -15.35 -17.97 -10.23
CA LEU A 269 -15.13 -16.58 -10.66
C LEU A 269 -16.22 -16.11 -11.62
N THR A 270 -16.59 -16.94 -12.61
CA THR A 270 -17.62 -16.59 -13.59
C THR A 270 -19.00 -16.44 -12.97
N LEU A 271 -19.37 -17.30 -12.01
CA LEU A 271 -20.66 -17.20 -11.33
C LEU A 271 -20.75 -15.99 -10.39
N LEU A 272 -19.63 -15.55 -9.80
CA LEU A 272 -19.62 -14.46 -8.82
C LEU A 272 -19.29 -13.09 -9.43
N LEU A 273 -18.51 -13.04 -10.52
CA LEU A 273 -18.10 -11.81 -11.21
C LEU A 273 -18.83 -11.60 -12.53
N GLY A 274 -19.47 -12.63 -13.08
CA GLY A 274 -20.03 -12.63 -14.43
C GLY A 274 -18.97 -12.98 -15.49
N PRO A 275 -19.38 -13.37 -16.71
CA PRO A 275 -18.45 -13.68 -17.79
C PRO A 275 -17.77 -12.42 -18.33
N PRO A 276 -16.42 -12.32 -18.33
CA PRO A 276 -15.73 -11.17 -18.91
C PRO A 276 -15.79 -11.20 -20.44
N PRO A 277 -15.66 -10.04 -21.12
CA PRO A 277 -15.39 -10.00 -22.55
C PRO A 277 -14.21 -10.91 -22.94
N ASN A 278 -14.32 -11.63 -24.05
CA ASN A 278 -13.28 -12.57 -24.47
C ASN A 278 -12.02 -11.79 -24.90
N PRO A 279 -10.82 -12.07 -24.34
CA PRO A 279 -9.58 -11.35 -24.65
C PRO A 279 -9.13 -11.49 -26.11
N MET A 280 -9.61 -12.51 -26.82
CA MET A 280 -9.24 -12.82 -28.20
C MET A 280 -10.27 -12.36 -29.23
N HIS A 281 -11.46 -11.94 -28.81
CA HIS A 281 -12.53 -11.53 -29.71
C HIS A 281 -12.72 -10.02 -29.68
N GLU A 282 -13.33 -9.50 -30.73
CA GLU A 282 -13.70 -8.10 -30.79
C GLU A 282 -14.89 -7.81 -29.87
N PHE A 283 -14.88 -6.63 -29.26
CA PHE A 283 -16.04 -6.00 -28.66
C PHE A 283 -16.37 -4.74 -29.46
N MET A 284 -17.63 -4.31 -29.37
CA MET A 284 -18.09 -3.01 -29.85
C MET A 284 -18.30 -2.08 -28.65
N TRP A 285 -17.70 -0.90 -28.70
CA TRP A 285 -17.88 0.15 -27.71
C TRP A 285 -18.49 1.39 -28.36
N GLN A 286 -19.72 1.70 -27.95
CA GLN A 286 -20.43 2.91 -28.34
C GLN A 286 -20.33 3.94 -27.22
N TYR A 287 -20.01 5.18 -27.57
CA TYR A 287 -19.85 6.29 -26.62
C TYR A 287 -20.17 7.62 -27.27
N ASN A 288 -20.43 8.64 -26.45
CA ASN A 288 -20.49 10.02 -26.92
C ASN A 288 -19.15 10.69 -26.64
N ASP A 289 -18.61 11.39 -27.64
CA ASP A 289 -17.50 12.30 -27.38
C ASP A 289 -17.98 13.55 -26.60
N LYS A 290 -17.04 14.39 -26.19
CA LYS A 290 -17.28 15.62 -25.43
C LYS A 290 -18.17 16.64 -26.15
N ASP A 291 -18.37 16.50 -27.46
CA ASP A 291 -19.27 17.37 -28.24
C ASP A 291 -20.67 16.74 -28.37
N GLY A 292 -20.90 15.60 -27.72
CA GLY A 292 -22.17 14.86 -27.76
C GLY A 292 -22.37 14.04 -29.03
N LYS A 293 -21.33 13.83 -29.86
CA LYS A 293 -21.45 13.01 -31.07
C LYS A 293 -21.27 11.54 -30.72
N ALA A 294 -22.20 10.71 -31.18
CA ALA A 294 -22.10 9.27 -31.08
C ALA A 294 -20.92 8.75 -31.91
N GLN A 295 -20.10 7.93 -31.28
CA GLN A 295 -18.94 7.25 -31.84
C GLN A 295 -19.07 5.75 -31.59
N GLU A 296 -18.42 4.96 -32.42
CA GLU A 296 -18.35 3.52 -32.29
C GLU A 296 -16.92 3.03 -32.54
N LEU A 297 -16.46 2.09 -31.71
CA LEU A 297 -15.18 1.43 -31.86
C LEU A 297 -15.35 -0.07 -31.75
N THR A 298 -14.97 -0.79 -32.80
CA THR A 298 -14.83 -2.26 -32.78
C THR A 298 -13.37 -2.63 -32.69
N THR A 299 -12.99 -3.36 -31.65
CA THR A 299 -11.59 -3.74 -31.41
C THR A 299 -11.48 -4.92 -30.44
N THR A 300 -10.31 -5.52 -30.32
CA THR A 300 -10.04 -6.53 -29.28
C THR A 300 -9.49 -5.86 -28.02
N PRO A 301 -9.63 -6.48 -26.82
CA PRO A 301 -9.06 -5.93 -25.59
C PRO A 301 -7.55 -5.63 -25.66
N ARG A 302 -6.77 -6.50 -26.31
CA ARG A 302 -5.33 -6.30 -26.48
C ARG A 302 -5.02 -5.14 -27.41
N GLN A 303 -5.78 -4.98 -28.49
CA GLN A 303 -5.59 -3.89 -29.43
C GLN A 303 -6.03 -2.55 -28.82
N PHE A 304 -7.08 -2.54 -28.00
CA PHE A 304 -7.49 -1.38 -27.22
C PHE A 304 -6.38 -0.91 -26.27
N ALA A 305 -5.74 -1.83 -25.54
CA ALA A 305 -4.61 -1.53 -24.66
C ALA A 305 -3.37 -1.02 -25.41
N LYS A 306 -3.01 -1.64 -26.55
CA LYS A 306 -1.86 -1.22 -27.35
C LYS A 306 -2.02 0.19 -27.92
N ASN A 307 -3.25 0.59 -28.22
CA ASN A 307 -3.60 1.86 -28.84
C ASN A 307 -3.92 2.99 -27.84
N ILE A 308 -3.33 2.97 -26.64
CA ILE A 308 -3.59 3.97 -25.60
C ILE A 308 -3.07 5.39 -25.89
N ALA A 309 -2.08 5.52 -26.78
CA ALA A 309 -1.39 6.78 -27.01
C ALA A 309 -2.29 7.91 -27.55
N SER A 310 -2.08 9.12 -27.03
CA SER A 310 -2.59 10.38 -27.59
C SER A 310 -1.43 11.36 -27.83
N PRO A 311 -1.53 12.31 -28.79
CA PRO A 311 -0.49 13.28 -29.04
C PRO A 311 -0.19 14.18 -27.83
N GLU A 312 -1.21 14.51 -27.04
CA GLU A 312 -1.12 15.41 -25.89
C GLU A 312 -0.59 14.72 -24.62
N PHE A 313 -0.83 13.42 -24.46
CA PHE A 313 -0.32 12.62 -23.34
C PHE A 313 0.60 11.52 -23.86
N ARG A 314 1.90 11.65 -23.55
CA ARG A 314 2.95 10.70 -23.96
C ARG A 314 2.91 9.38 -23.18
N ILE A 315 1.73 8.86 -22.88
CA ILE A 315 1.50 7.52 -22.32
C ILE A 315 1.12 6.61 -23.48
N SER A 316 2.10 5.88 -24.01
CA SER A 316 1.87 4.80 -24.97
C SER A 316 2.02 3.44 -24.28
N SER A 317 1.61 2.37 -24.96
CA SER A 317 1.83 1.00 -24.50
C SER A 317 3.32 0.72 -24.28
N ALA A 318 4.20 1.19 -25.18
CA ALA A 318 5.64 1.09 -25.02
C ALA A 318 6.19 1.89 -23.82
N VAL A 319 5.60 3.06 -23.51
CA VAL A 319 5.99 3.82 -22.30
C VAL A 319 5.59 3.05 -21.05
N ILE A 320 4.35 2.55 -20.97
CA ILE A 320 3.86 1.73 -19.85
C ILE A 320 4.73 0.48 -19.65
N GLU A 321 5.09 -0.20 -20.74
CA GLU A 321 6.01 -1.34 -20.73
C GLU A 321 7.37 -0.96 -20.15
N SER A 322 7.90 0.20 -20.51
CA SER A 322 9.20 0.67 -20.02
C SER A 322 9.18 1.25 -18.61
N MET A 323 8.00 1.48 -18.02
CA MET A 323 7.90 2.08 -16.69
C MET A 323 8.56 1.19 -15.63
N VAL A 324 9.18 1.85 -14.65
CA VAL A 324 9.94 1.22 -13.58
C VAL A 324 9.42 1.68 -12.23
N SER A 325 9.46 0.78 -11.26
CA SER A 325 9.15 1.10 -9.87
C SER A 325 10.41 1.62 -9.17
N LEU A 326 10.46 2.92 -8.90
CA LEU A 326 11.39 3.46 -7.91
C LEU A 326 10.82 3.15 -6.53
N VAL A 327 11.68 2.72 -5.61
CA VAL A 327 11.31 2.53 -4.21
C VAL A 327 12.27 3.24 -3.28
N HIS A 328 11.80 3.58 -2.10
CA HIS A 328 12.62 4.03 -0.98
C HIS A 328 12.52 3.04 0.18
N ASP A 329 13.43 2.07 0.19
CA ASP A 329 13.62 1.12 1.27
C ASP A 329 14.95 1.41 2.01
N PRO A 330 14.91 2.17 3.12
CA PRO A 330 16.11 2.57 3.85
C PRO A 330 16.77 1.41 4.63
N ARG A 331 16.26 0.18 4.53
CA ARG A 331 16.94 -1.02 5.05
C ARG A 331 18.12 -1.44 4.16
N HIS A 332 18.16 -0.95 2.93
CA HIS A 332 19.15 -1.27 1.90
C HIS A 332 19.78 0.02 1.37
N GLU A 333 21.02 -0.08 0.87
CA GLU A 333 21.70 1.07 0.26
C GLU A 333 20.94 1.58 -0.98
N PRO A 334 20.92 2.91 -1.22
CA PRO A 334 20.42 3.46 -2.47
C PRO A 334 21.16 2.90 -3.70
N LEU A 335 20.51 2.98 -4.86
CA LEU A 335 20.98 2.44 -6.14
C LEU A 335 21.18 0.92 -6.16
N SER A 336 20.47 0.18 -5.29
CA SER A 336 20.35 -1.27 -5.35
C SER A 336 19.14 -1.69 -6.18
N ARG A 337 19.24 -2.82 -6.86
CA ARG A 337 18.07 -3.47 -7.48
C ARG A 337 17.49 -4.45 -6.46
N LEU A 338 16.19 -4.39 -6.22
CA LEU A 338 15.48 -5.30 -5.30
C LEU A 338 14.43 -6.10 -6.06
N THR A 339 14.13 -7.31 -5.58
CA THR A 339 12.99 -8.12 -6.00
C THR A 339 12.45 -8.89 -4.81
N VAL A 340 11.17 -9.24 -4.81
CA VAL A 340 10.56 -10.06 -3.77
C VAL A 340 10.36 -11.47 -4.31
N SER A 341 10.97 -12.43 -3.63
CA SER A 341 10.89 -13.85 -3.99
C SER A 341 9.45 -14.31 -4.03
N ARG A 342 9.06 -14.98 -5.12
CA ARG A 342 7.72 -15.55 -5.32
C ARG A 342 6.60 -14.50 -5.20
N LEU A 343 6.83 -13.21 -5.41
CA LEU A 343 5.74 -12.26 -5.56
C LEU A 343 5.33 -12.18 -7.04
N GLY A 344 4.09 -12.54 -7.37
CA GLY A 344 3.61 -12.51 -8.75
C GLY A 344 2.16 -12.98 -8.92
N ASN A 345 1.64 -12.86 -10.15
CA ASN A 345 0.32 -13.35 -10.53
C ASN A 345 0.34 -14.28 -11.75
N ILE A 346 1.12 -14.00 -12.79
CA ILE A 346 1.16 -14.80 -14.02
C ILE A 346 2.44 -15.64 -14.05
N VAL A 347 2.30 -16.96 -14.20
CA VAL A 347 3.42 -17.89 -14.39
C VAL A 347 4.15 -17.55 -15.70
N GLY A 348 5.47 -17.31 -15.62
CA GLY A 348 6.27 -16.86 -16.76
C GLY A 348 6.09 -15.39 -17.15
N GLY A 349 5.31 -14.61 -16.38
CA GLY A 349 5.20 -13.17 -16.55
C GLY A 349 6.45 -12.42 -16.10
N ARG A 350 6.44 -11.09 -16.30
CA ARG A 350 7.45 -10.18 -15.77
C ARG A 350 7.50 -10.26 -14.24
N GLY A 351 8.68 -10.53 -13.70
CA GLY A 351 8.93 -10.53 -12.26
C GLY A 351 8.93 -9.11 -11.69
N ILE A 352 8.63 -8.99 -10.40
CA ILE A 352 8.68 -7.72 -9.68
C ILE A 352 10.12 -7.22 -9.63
N SER A 353 10.33 -5.96 -10.02
CA SER A 353 11.65 -5.34 -9.96
C SER A 353 11.55 -3.92 -9.43
N TYR A 354 12.37 -3.61 -8.42
CA TYR A 354 12.45 -2.29 -7.83
C TYR A 354 13.85 -1.70 -8.01
N ILE A 355 13.91 -0.39 -8.24
CA ILE A 355 15.14 0.40 -8.17
C ILE A 355 15.09 1.17 -6.85
N ASN A 356 15.91 0.78 -5.88
CA ASN A 356 15.99 1.48 -4.60
C ASN A 356 16.74 2.81 -4.80
N VAL A 357 16.17 3.90 -4.31
CA VAL A 357 16.74 5.25 -4.38
C VAL A 357 16.52 5.96 -3.06
N ASP A 358 17.26 7.04 -2.80
CA ASP A 358 16.94 7.98 -1.73
C ASP A 358 15.64 8.75 -2.02
N MET A 359 15.06 9.32 -0.97
CA MET A 359 13.74 9.98 -1.07
C MET A 359 13.79 11.24 -1.92
N ASP A 360 14.90 11.98 -1.92
CA ASP A 360 15.08 13.16 -2.75
C ASP A 360 15.07 12.82 -4.25
N THR A 361 15.70 11.70 -4.63
CA THR A 361 15.69 11.17 -6.00
C THR A 361 14.29 10.72 -6.39
N LEU A 362 13.56 10.03 -5.51
CA LEU A 362 12.17 9.64 -5.74
C LEU A 362 11.28 10.87 -5.96
N LYS A 363 11.27 11.81 -5.01
CA LYS A 363 10.46 13.03 -5.05
C LYS A 363 10.80 13.90 -6.25
N SER A 364 12.08 14.15 -6.51
CA SER A 364 12.50 14.99 -7.65
C SER A 364 12.15 14.37 -9.00
N THR A 365 12.18 13.04 -9.13
CA THR A 365 11.71 12.34 -10.32
C THR A 365 10.20 12.49 -10.49
N CYS A 366 9.43 12.37 -9.41
CA CYS A 366 8.00 12.64 -9.42
C CYS A 366 7.68 14.08 -9.85
N VAL A 367 8.36 15.09 -9.30
CA VAL A 367 8.16 16.49 -9.72
C VAL A 367 8.43 16.67 -11.22
N LYS A 368 9.50 16.08 -11.77
CA LYS A 368 9.80 16.15 -13.21
C LYS A 368 8.70 15.53 -14.05
N MET A 369 8.16 14.40 -13.63
CA MET A 369 7.11 13.68 -14.36
C MET A 369 5.75 14.40 -14.30
N ILE A 370 5.39 15.00 -13.15
CA ILE A 370 4.20 15.86 -13.03
C ILE A 370 4.35 17.13 -13.88
N LYS A 371 5.54 17.77 -13.88
CA LYS A 371 5.84 18.92 -14.77
C LYS A 371 5.69 18.56 -16.24
N ALA A 372 5.99 17.30 -16.61
CA ALA A 372 5.77 16.78 -17.95
C ALA A 372 4.31 16.38 -18.25
N GLY A 373 3.40 16.58 -17.30
CA GLY A 373 1.97 16.34 -17.44
C GLY A 373 1.55 14.88 -17.27
N LEU A 374 2.38 14.04 -16.66
CA LEU A 374 2.12 12.60 -16.52
C LEU A 374 1.67 12.26 -15.09
N PRO A 375 0.54 11.55 -14.89
CA PRO A 375 0.14 11.00 -13.59
C PRO A 375 1.10 9.88 -13.15
N ILE A 376 1.24 9.71 -11.84
CA ILE A 376 2.21 8.78 -11.24
C ILE A 376 1.47 7.82 -10.31
N PHE A 377 1.53 6.52 -10.59
CA PHE A 377 1.15 5.50 -9.61
C PHE A 377 2.16 5.53 -8.44
N PHE A 378 1.67 5.51 -7.20
CA PHE A 378 2.53 5.39 -6.03
C PHE A 378 1.93 4.46 -4.98
N GLY A 379 2.81 3.84 -4.19
CA GLY A 379 2.47 2.94 -3.09
C GLY A 379 2.93 3.52 -1.74
N CYS A 380 2.06 3.45 -0.73
CA CYS A 380 2.29 4.03 0.59
C CYS A 380 1.63 3.23 1.72
N ASP A 381 1.87 3.63 2.96
CA ASP A 381 1.10 3.18 4.13
C ASP A 381 -0.01 4.18 4.47
N VAL A 382 -1.15 4.10 3.76
CA VAL A 382 -2.21 5.12 3.83
C VAL A 382 -2.89 5.21 5.19
N GLY A 383 -2.76 4.18 6.04
CA GLY A 383 -3.38 4.14 7.37
C GLY A 383 -2.65 4.97 8.42
N LYS A 384 -1.40 5.36 8.16
CA LYS A 384 -0.57 6.12 9.11
C LYS A 384 -0.82 7.60 8.94
N PHE A 385 -1.09 8.31 10.05
CA PHE A 385 -1.17 9.78 10.07
C PHE A 385 -2.05 10.37 8.94
N SER A 386 -3.21 9.74 8.73
CA SER A 386 -4.13 10.01 7.63
C SER A 386 -5.56 10.05 8.15
N ASP A 387 -6.35 11.00 7.66
CA ASP A 387 -7.77 11.12 7.99
C ASP A 387 -8.62 11.08 6.72
N GLN A 388 -9.42 10.02 6.59
CA GLN A 388 -10.25 9.77 5.41
C GLN A 388 -11.32 10.85 5.19
N ALA A 389 -11.86 11.43 6.27
CA ALA A 389 -12.92 12.43 6.17
C ALA A 389 -12.41 13.76 5.59
N SER A 390 -11.32 14.30 6.13
CA SER A 390 -10.70 15.52 5.61
C SER A 390 -9.86 15.31 4.34
N GLY A 391 -9.39 14.08 4.10
CA GLY A 391 -8.53 13.77 2.96
C GLY A 391 -7.09 14.26 3.15
N ILE A 392 -6.63 14.36 4.39
CA ILE A 392 -5.30 14.89 4.73
C ILE A 392 -4.40 13.75 5.19
N MET A 393 -3.17 13.74 4.66
CA MET A 393 -2.07 12.87 5.07
C MET A 393 -0.90 13.74 5.53
N ASP A 394 -0.71 13.84 6.84
CA ASP A 394 0.29 14.73 7.46
C ASP A 394 0.81 14.13 8.78
N THR A 395 2.13 14.07 8.96
CA THR A 395 2.78 13.57 10.18
C THR A 395 2.38 14.34 11.43
N GLU A 396 1.95 15.60 11.29
CA GLU A 396 1.48 16.48 12.36
C GLU A 396 -0.05 16.53 12.45
N LEU A 397 -0.77 15.64 11.73
CA LEU A 397 -2.24 15.66 11.70
C LEU A 397 -2.88 15.36 13.08
N PHE A 398 -2.19 14.60 13.93
CA PHE A 398 -2.66 14.18 15.24
C PHE A 398 -1.65 14.52 16.34
N ASN A 399 -2.08 15.31 17.33
CA ASN A 399 -1.27 15.76 18.46
C ASN A 399 -1.22 14.70 19.58
N TYR A 400 -0.62 13.54 19.29
CA TYR A 400 -0.49 12.45 20.28
C TYR A 400 0.43 12.81 21.44
N ASP A 401 1.47 13.61 21.19
CA ASP A 401 2.35 14.18 22.20
C ASP A 401 1.56 14.99 23.24
N ILE A 402 0.65 15.87 22.79
CA ILE A 402 -0.21 16.65 23.68
C ILE A 402 -1.25 15.76 24.35
N GLY A 403 -1.84 14.78 23.64
CA GLY A 403 -2.90 13.95 24.20
C GLY A 403 -2.42 12.91 25.21
N LEU A 404 -1.26 12.30 24.95
CA LEU A 404 -0.81 11.05 25.57
C LEU A 404 0.60 11.15 26.16
N ASP A 405 1.26 12.31 26.09
CA ASP A 405 2.68 12.52 26.47
C ASP A 405 3.63 11.58 25.70
N THR A 406 3.23 11.14 24.50
CA THR A 406 4.08 10.30 23.64
C THR A 406 3.76 10.52 22.17
N GLY A 407 4.80 10.57 21.34
CA GLY A 407 4.68 10.48 19.89
C GLY A 407 4.58 9.04 19.41
N LEU A 408 4.19 8.85 18.14
CA LEU A 408 4.20 7.53 17.47
C LEU A 408 5.26 7.42 16.36
N LEU A 409 6.09 8.45 16.17
CA LEU A 409 7.14 8.52 15.15
C LEU A 409 8.57 8.30 15.71
N GLY A 410 8.70 7.71 16.90
CA GLY A 410 10.01 7.47 17.52
C GLY A 410 10.89 6.44 16.80
N MET A 411 10.30 5.55 15.99
CA MET A 411 11.04 4.63 15.12
C MET A 411 11.36 5.30 13.79
N THR A 412 12.58 5.10 13.27
CA THR A 412 12.92 5.42 11.88
C THR A 412 12.12 4.58 10.90
N LYS A 413 12.00 5.04 9.65
CA LYS A 413 11.33 4.29 8.57
C LYS A 413 11.88 2.87 8.36
N ALA A 414 13.21 2.69 8.48
CA ALA A 414 13.84 1.37 8.38
C ALA A 414 13.44 0.45 9.55
N GLN A 415 13.39 0.98 10.77
CA GLN A 415 12.93 0.23 11.94
C GLN A 415 11.47 -0.19 11.78
N ARG A 416 10.58 0.72 11.37
CA ARG A 416 9.16 0.41 11.16
C ARG A 416 8.94 -0.70 10.13
N LEU A 417 9.71 -0.72 9.05
CA LEU A 417 9.69 -1.81 8.07
C LEU A 417 10.21 -3.14 8.67
N ARG A 418 11.28 -3.11 9.48
CA ARG A 418 11.87 -4.32 10.07
C ARG A 418 11.00 -4.93 11.17
N THR A 419 10.30 -4.11 11.95
CA THR A 419 9.49 -4.55 13.09
C THR A 419 8.04 -4.85 12.72
N GLY A 420 7.63 -4.56 11.48
CA GLY A 420 6.25 -4.79 11.01
C GLY A 420 5.27 -3.69 11.39
N GLU A 421 5.75 -2.52 11.83
CA GLU A 421 4.89 -1.37 12.16
C GLU A 421 4.37 -0.67 10.90
N SER A 422 5.12 -0.70 9.80
CA SER A 422 4.70 -0.08 8.54
C SER A 422 5.12 -0.93 7.35
N GLN A 423 4.31 -0.85 6.29
CA GLN A 423 4.53 -1.55 5.02
C GLN A 423 3.74 -0.85 3.90
N MET A 424 3.96 -1.26 2.66
CA MET A 424 3.10 -0.84 1.54
C MET A 424 1.70 -1.44 1.70
N THR A 425 0.67 -0.61 1.89
CA THR A 425 -0.72 -1.08 2.10
C THR A 425 -1.68 -0.61 1.02
N HIS A 426 -1.42 0.51 0.34
CA HIS A 426 -2.38 1.08 -0.60
C HIS A 426 -1.70 1.79 -1.77
N ALA A 427 -2.38 1.77 -2.92
CA ALA A 427 -1.91 2.40 -4.15
C ALA A 427 -2.84 3.53 -4.59
N MET A 428 -2.27 4.67 -4.97
CA MET A 428 -2.99 5.87 -5.42
C MET A 428 -2.25 6.55 -6.58
N VAL A 429 -2.73 7.72 -7.03
CA VAL A 429 -2.12 8.45 -8.15
C VAL A 429 -1.77 9.88 -7.75
N LEU A 430 -0.53 10.32 -7.99
CA LEU A 430 -0.13 11.73 -7.88
C LEU A 430 -0.50 12.46 -9.17
N THR A 431 -1.14 13.62 -9.03
CA THR A 431 -1.59 14.46 -10.17
C THR A 431 -1.11 15.90 -10.10
N ALA A 432 -0.64 16.37 -8.94
CA ALA A 432 -0.12 17.71 -8.77
C ALA A 432 0.87 17.76 -7.59
N VAL A 433 1.69 18.80 -7.57
CA VAL A 433 2.59 19.13 -6.48
C VAL A 433 2.61 20.64 -6.28
N HIS A 434 2.70 21.08 -5.03
CA HIS A 434 3.00 22.45 -4.69
C HIS A 434 4.48 22.52 -4.34
N VAL A 435 5.24 23.25 -5.15
CA VAL A 435 6.68 23.48 -4.93
C VAL A 435 6.85 24.90 -4.40
N ASP A 436 7.57 25.04 -3.29
CA ASP A 436 7.94 26.33 -2.75
C ASP A 436 8.89 27.07 -3.72
N GLU A 437 8.57 28.31 -4.06
CA GLU A 437 9.28 29.06 -5.10
C GLU A 437 10.69 29.48 -4.68
N GLU A 438 10.91 29.71 -3.38
CA GLU A 438 12.21 30.14 -2.85
C GLU A 438 13.20 28.98 -2.75
N THR A 439 12.75 27.84 -2.24
CA THR A 439 13.58 26.66 -2.01
C THR A 439 13.61 25.69 -3.20
N GLY A 440 12.61 25.75 -4.08
CA GLY A 440 12.42 24.80 -5.17
C GLY A 440 12.02 23.39 -4.72
N LYS A 441 11.65 23.22 -3.44
CA LYS A 441 11.30 21.91 -2.85
C LYS A 441 9.79 21.67 -2.81
N PRO A 442 9.34 20.41 -2.94
CA PRO A 442 7.94 20.07 -2.74
C PRO A 442 7.50 20.36 -1.30
N VAL A 443 6.27 20.84 -1.13
CA VAL A 443 5.63 21.13 0.17
C VAL A 443 4.46 20.19 0.41
N ARG A 444 3.67 19.93 -0.64
CA ARG A 444 2.51 19.03 -0.59
C ARG A 444 2.15 18.50 -1.97
N TRP A 445 1.48 17.37 -2.00
CA TRP A 445 1.16 16.59 -3.18
C TRP A 445 -0.34 16.38 -3.27
N ARG A 446 -0.87 16.42 -4.50
CA ARG A 446 -2.27 16.10 -4.77
C ARG A 446 -2.41 14.64 -5.15
N VAL A 447 -3.33 13.98 -4.48
CA VAL A 447 -3.51 12.53 -4.57
C VAL A 447 -4.93 12.21 -5.03
N GLN A 448 -5.05 11.48 -6.15
CA GLN A 448 -6.29 10.86 -6.57
C GLN A 448 -6.42 9.50 -5.87
N ASN A 449 -7.45 9.36 -5.03
CA ASN A 449 -7.78 8.10 -4.40
C ASN A 449 -8.88 7.35 -5.17
N SER A 450 -9.17 6.12 -4.77
CA SER A 450 -10.17 5.23 -5.37
C SER A 450 -11.24 4.79 -4.37
N TRP A 451 -11.69 5.70 -3.51
CA TRP A 451 -12.74 5.46 -2.49
C TRP A 451 -14.04 6.23 -2.78
N GLY A 452 -14.23 6.67 -4.03
CA GLY A 452 -15.37 7.48 -4.43
C GLY A 452 -15.25 8.95 -3.99
N THR A 453 -16.33 9.70 -4.14
CA THR A 453 -16.35 11.16 -3.93
C THR A 453 -16.66 11.59 -2.50
N ALA A 454 -17.04 10.67 -1.61
CA ALA A 454 -17.38 11.03 -0.23
C ALA A 454 -16.14 11.32 0.66
N PRO A 455 -15.04 10.56 0.58
CA PRO A 455 -13.82 10.85 1.32
C PRO A 455 -13.07 12.09 0.78
N GLY A 456 -12.38 12.81 1.66
CA GLY A 456 -11.56 13.96 1.30
C GLY A 456 -12.30 15.07 0.57
N ASP A 457 -11.59 15.82 -0.27
CA ASP A 457 -12.20 16.83 -1.14
C ASP A 457 -12.72 16.17 -2.42
N LYS A 458 -13.95 15.66 -2.38
CA LYS A 458 -14.58 14.98 -3.51
C LYS A 458 -13.76 13.79 -4.03
N GLY A 459 -13.12 13.03 -3.14
CA GLY A 459 -12.24 11.91 -3.46
C GLY A 459 -10.77 12.27 -3.66
N TRP A 460 -10.42 13.55 -3.56
CA TRP A 460 -9.05 14.04 -3.60
C TRP A 460 -8.46 14.16 -2.21
N PHE A 461 -7.19 13.77 -2.12
CA PHE A 461 -6.40 13.85 -0.90
C PHE A 461 -5.24 14.83 -1.12
N VAL A 462 -4.77 15.39 -0.01
CA VAL A 462 -3.57 16.22 0.07
C VAL A 462 -2.60 15.53 1.01
N MET A 463 -1.36 15.43 0.56
CA MET A 463 -0.28 14.75 1.28
C MET A 463 0.84 15.75 1.50
N SER A 464 1.19 16.04 2.76
CA SER A 464 2.38 16.85 3.06
C SER A 464 3.66 16.17 2.57
N ASP A 465 4.70 16.95 2.29
CA ASP A 465 5.98 16.37 1.87
C ASP A 465 6.63 15.51 2.96
N ALA A 466 6.50 15.92 4.23
CA ALA A 466 6.99 15.17 5.38
C ALA A 466 6.29 13.80 5.53
N TRP A 467 4.98 13.72 5.25
CA TRP A 467 4.29 12.44 5.21
C TRP A 467 4.79 11.53 4.09
N ALA A 468 5.13 12.11 2.93
CA ALA A 468 5.74 11.35 1.84
C ALA A 468 7.08 10.74 2.27
N ASP A 469 7.90 11.50 2.98
CA ASP A 469 9.19 11.02 3.51
C ASP A 469 9.03 9.79 4.41
N GLU A 470 8.01 9.79 5.27
CA GLU A 470 7.82 8.72 6.25
C GLU A 470 7.05 7.50 5.74
N PHE A 471 6.08 7.69 4.83
CA PHE A 471 5.07 6.67 4.50
C PHE A 471 4.86 6.38 3.01
N VAL A 472 5.51 7.10 2.09
CA VAL A 472 5.57 6.69 0.66
C VAL A 472 6.75 5.77 0.44
N TYR A 473 6.52 4.65 -0.23
CA TYR A 473 7.56 3.64 -0.47
C TYR A 473 7.88 3.41 -1.93
N GLN A 474 6.92 3.67 -2.83
CA GLN A 474 7.06 3.36 -4.26
C GLN A 474 6.47 4.47 -5.11
N ALA A 475 7.14 4.79 -6.23
CA ALA A 475 6.58 5.56 -7.33
C ALA A 475 6.94 4.90 -8.66
N VAL A 476 5.95 4.70 -9.52
CA VAL A 476 6.17 4.16 -10.87
C VAL A 476 6.39 5.31 -11.83
N VAL A 477 7.57 5.32 -12.46
CA VAL A 477 8.01 6.44 -13.28
C VAL A 477 8.45 5.97 -14.65
N ASP A 478 8.41 6.91 -15.60
CA ASP A 478 9.08 6.73 -16.88
C ASP A 478 10.61 6.92 -16.69
N PRO A 479 11.44 5.94 -17.08
CA PRO A 479 12.90 6.00 -16.91
C PRO A 479 13.55 7.25 -17.52
N ARG A 480 12.93 7.92 -18.50
CA ARG A 480 13.46 9.15 -19.10
C ARG A 480 13.59 10.31 -18.10
N PHE A 481 12.84 10.28 -16.99
CA PHE A 481 12.96 11.29 -15.93
C PHE A 481 14.01 10.92 -14.86
N CYS A 482 14.56 9.71 -14.93
CA CYS A 482 15.61 9.23 -14.05
C CYS A 482 17.00 9.63 -14.55
N SER A 483 17.96 9.78 -13.63
CA SER A 483 19.37 9.93 -14.01
C SER A 483 19.89 8.68 -14.72
N LYS A 484 21.06 8.79 -15.36
CA LYS A 484 21.71 7.60 -15.95
C LYS A 484 22.04 6.56 -14.88
N GLU A 485 22.54 6.99 -13.72
CA GLU A 485 22.90 6.11 -12.60
C GLU A 485 21.71 5.29 -12.11
N VAL A 486 20.55 5.93 -11.93
CA VAL A 486 19.31 5.26 -11.51
C VAL A 486 18.86 4.24 -12.56
N ARG A 487 18.91 4.57 -13.85
CA ARG A 487 18.56 3.63 -14.93
C ARG A 487 19.51 2.44 -15.01
N ASP A 488 20.81 2.66 -14.77
CA ASP A 488 21.83 1.62 -14.82
C ASP A 488 21.67 0.58 -13.68
N VAL A 489 20.90 0.88 -12.62
CA VAL A 489 20.55 -0.09 -11.57
C VAL A 489 19.82 -1.32 -12.11
N LEU A 490 19.03 -1.17 -13.18
CA LEU A 490 18.33 -2.31 -13.81
C LEU A 490 19.29 -3.39 -14.34
N LYS A 491 20.55 -3.04 -14.61
CA LYS A 491 21.58 -3.96 -15.09
C LYS A 491 22.24 -4.73 -13.95
N LYS A 492 22.02 -4.34 -12.70
CA LYS A 492 22.57 -5.02 -11.52
C LYS A 492 21.78 -6.29 -11.23
N GLU A 493 22.45 -7.26 -10.62
CA GLU A 493 21.80 -8.42 -10.01
C GLU A 493 20.90 -7.95 -8.85
N PRO A 494 19.65 -8.43 -8.77
CA PRO A 494 18.73 -8.00 -7.71
C PRO A 494 19.06 -8.66 -6.37
N ILE A 495 18.92 -7.88 -5.29
CA ILE A 495 18.81 -8.41 -3.94
C ILE A 495 17.43 -9.07 -3.83
N VAL A 496 17.42 -10.36 -3.54
CA VAL A 496 16.18 -11.15 -3.41
C VAL A 496 15.69 -11.08 -1.97
N LEU A 497 14.59 -10.36 -1.77
CA LEU A 497 13.88 -10.25 -0.50
C LEU A 497 12.97 -11.47 -0.30
N PRO A 498 12.70 -11.88 0.95
CA PRO A 498 11.80 -13.01 1.21
C PRO A 498 10.34 -12.68 0.85
N LEU A 499 9.52 -13.71 0.63
CA LEU A 499 8.10 -13.56 0.25
C LEU A 499 7.28 -12.70 1.25
N TRP A 500 7.63 -12.72 2.52
CA TRP A 500 6.98 -11.97 3.59
C TRP A 500 7.60 -10.57 3.84
N ASP A 501 8.42 -10.08 2.91
CA ASP A 501 8.99 -8.74 3.05
C ASP A 501 7.89 -7.65 2.95
N PRO A 502 7.94 -6.58 3.78
CA PRO A 502 6.95 -5.49 3.78
C PRO A 502 6.93 -4.68 2.47
N MET A 503 7.94 -4.82 1.59
CA MET A 503 7.92 -4.25 0.25
C MET A 503 7.14 -5.13 -0.74
N GLY A 504 6.01 -5.69 -0.29
CA GLY A 504 5.20 -6.68 -0.99
C GLY A 504 4.03 -6.11 -1.79
N ALA A 505 2.90 -6.82 -1.83
CA ALA A 505 1.70 -6.41 -2.55
C ALA A 505 0.97 -5.22 -1.88
N LEU A 506 0.29 -4.41 -2.69
CA LEU A 506 -0.52 -3.26 -2.24
C LEU A 506 -2.00 -3.68 -2.17
N ALA A 507 -2.54 -3.87 -0.96
CA ALA A 507 -3.98 -3.85 -0.63
C ALA A 507 -4.26 -4.12 0.86
#